data_AF-A0A392NN02-F1
#
_entry.id   AF-A0A392NN02-F1
#
_cell.length_a   1.000
_cell.length_b   1.000
_cell.length_c   1.000
_cell.angle_alpha   90.00
_cell.angle_beta   90.00
_cell.angle_gamma   90.00
#
_symmetry.space_group_name_H-M   'P 1'
#
loop_
_entity.id
_entity.type
_entity.pdbx_description
1 polymer ?
#
loop_
_entity_poly.entity_id
_entity_poly.type
_entity_poly.pdbx_seq_one_letter_code
_entity_poly.pdbx_strand_id
1 'polypeptide(L)'
;FKDLITFLPCPILTHAIARHQLQILSVKSIWHIYNQVPDFQNLTQIEIFFSNFKGRSWRDKWIWMLQMLQHSPKLQDLIIHQEMEDGICEEDNWLDPQVVPECLSSQLRTCMFRDWRGRQVPNP
;
A
#
# COMPACT_ATOMS: atom_id res chain seq x y z
N PHE A 1 -12.46 0.50 -18.13
CA PHE A 1 -11.94 -0.56 -17.24
C PHE A 1 -11.29 0.09 -16.02
N LYS A 2 -12.13 0.65 -15.16
CA LYS A 2 -11.81 0.88 -13.74
C LYS A 2 -12.55 -0.24 -12.99
N ASP A 3 -12.31 -0.41 -11.71
CA ASP A 3 -13.03 -1.31 -10.81
C ASP A 3 -12.40 -2.70 -10.64
N LEU A 4 -11.37 -2.73 -9.79
CA LEU A 4 -11.25 -3.82 -8.83
C LEU A 4 -10.78 -3.24 -7.49
N ILE A 5 -11.72 -2.71 -6.71
CA ILE A 5 -11.50 -2.45 -5.28
C ILE A 5 -11.51 -3.81 -4.62
N THR A 6 -10.33 -4.39 -4.39
CA THR A 6 -10.26 -5.71 -3.79
C THR A 6 -10.14 -5.54 -2.29
N PHE A 7 -11.20 -5.89 -1.56
CA PHE A 7 -11.08 -6.22 -0.14
C PHE A 7 -10.29 -7.53 -0.08
N LEU A 8 -9.03 -7.49 0.31
CA LEU A 8 -8.17 -8.67 0.34
C LEU A 8 -8.12 -9.30 1.74
N PRO A 9 -9.07 -10.18 2.10
CA PRO A 9 -8.79 -11.26 3.02
C PRO A 9 -8.74 -12.63 2.31
N CYS A 10 -9.01 -12.71 1.00
CA CYS A 10 -9.10 -14.00 0.29
C CYS A 10 -7.88 -14.27 -0.61
N PRO A 11 -6.96 -15.19 -0.23
CA PRO A 11 -5.80 -15.56 -1.05
C PRO A 11 -6.16 -16.03 -2.47
N ILE A 12 -7.33 -16.66 -2.64
CA ILE A 12 -7.80 -17.15 -3.95
C ILE A 12 -8.03 -15.98 -4.91
N LEU A 13 -8.63 -14.90 -4.42
CA LEU A 13 -8.85 -13.71 -5.24
C LEU A 13 -7.52 -13.03 -5.57
N THR A 14 -6.58 -12.93 -4.61
CA THR A 14 -5.25 -12.35 -4.87
C THR A 14 -4.50 -13.09 -5.98
N HIS A 15 -4.51 -14.43 -5.96
CA HIS A 15 -3.85 -15.24 -6.98
C HIS A 15 -4.56 -15.18 -8.34
N ALA A 16 -5.89 -15.14 -8.35
CA ALA A 16 -6.66 -14.99 -9.58
C ALA A 16 -6.42 -13.62 -10.24
N ILE A 17 -6.32 -12.56 -9.44
CA ILE A 17 -6.00 -11.18 -9.85
C ILE A 17 -4.61 -11.11 -10.44
N ALA A 18 -3.59 -11.65 -9.77
CA ALA A 18 -2.21 -11.65 -10.26
C ALA A 18 -2.02 -12.38 -11.60
N ARG A 19 -2.85 -13.40 -11.87
CA ARG A 19 -2.83 -14.14 -13.15
C ARG A 19 -3.48 -13.37 -14.30
N HIS A 20 -4.36 -12.41 -14.01
CA HIS A 20 -4.91 -11.52 -15.02
C HIS A 20 -3.91 -10.38 -15.29
N GLN A 21 -3.80 -9.91 -16.53
CA GLN A 21 -2.91 -8.80 -16.93
C GLN A 21 -3.40 -7.44 -16.40
N LEU A 22 -3.63 -7.35 -15.09
CA LEU A 22 -4.10 -6.14 -14.45
C LEU A 22 -2.98 -5.11 -14.42
N GLN A 23 -3.32 -3.91 -14.88
CA GLN A 23 -2.44 -2.76 -14.88
C GLN A 23 -2.70 -1.84 -13.69
N ILE A 24 -3.91 -1.88 -13.13
CA ILE A 24 -4.34 -1.00 -12.05
C ILE A 24 -4.90 -1.86 -10.91
N LEU A 25 -4.44 -1.60 -9.69
CA LEU A 25 -4.90 -2.26 -8.48
C LEU A 25 -5.25 -1.22 -7.42
N SER A 26 -6.44 -1.33 -6.86
CA SER A 26 -6.88 -0.51 -5.72
C SER A 26 -7.13 -1.42 -4.52
N VAL A 27 -6.38 -1.19 -3.44
CA VAL A 27 -6.41 -2.00 -2.22
C VAL A 27 -6.92 -1.14 -1.08
N LYS A 28 -8.06 -1.54 -0.50
CA LYS A 28 -8.57 -0.96 0.75
C LYS A 28 -8.42 -1.98 1.87
N SER A 29 -7.60 -1.63 2.86
CA SER A 29 -7.37 -2.50 4.01
C SER A 29 -7.91 -1.90 5.30
N ILE A 30 -8.78 -2.67 5.96
CA ILE A 30 -9.36 -2.37 7.28
C ILE A 30 -8.72 -3.29 8.36
N TRP A 31 -7.93 -4.30 7.96
CA TRP A 31 -7.34 -5.33 8.84
C TRP A 31 -5.89 -5.65 8.45
N HIS A 32 -5.16 -6.35 9.31
CA HIS A 32 -3.80 -6.82 9.00
C HIS A 32 -3.83 -7.81 7.82
N ILE A 33 -3.24 -7.43 6.69
CA ILE A 33 -3.07 -8.33 5.55
C ILE A 33 -1.79 -9.14 5.76
N TYR A 34 -1.90 -10.38 6.27
CA TYR A 34 -0.79 -11.33 6.36
C TYR A 34 -0.84 -12.38 5.24
N ASN A 35 -1.08 -11.92 4.01
CA ASN A 35 -1.04 -12.79 2.84
C ASN A 35 0.27 -12.56 2.08
N GLN A 36 0.88 -13.65 1.60
CA GLN A 36 1.97 -13.57 0.64
C GLN A 36 1.54 -12.68 -0.53
N VAL A 37 2.37 -11.69 -0.85
CA VAL A 37 2.16 -10.79 -1.96
C VAL A 37 2.39 -11.57 -3.27
N PRO A 38 1.42 -11.64 -4.19
CA PRO A 38 1.65 -12.25 -5.49
C PRO A 38 2.56 -11.41 -6.38
N ASP A 39 3.17 -12.05 -7.37
CA ASP A 39 3.90 -11.37 -8.43
C ASP A 39 2.96 -10.63 -9.39
N PHE A 40 3.12 -9.30 -9.46
CA PHE A 40 2.36 -8.41 -10.33
C PHE A 40 3.23 -7.84 -11.46
N GLN A 41 3.63 -8.71 -12.38
CA GLN A 41 4.61 -8.39 -13.44
C GLN A 41 4.17 -7.32 -14.46
N ASN A 42 2.88 -6.97 -14.50
CA ASN A 42 2.31 -6.02 -15.45
C ASN A 42 1.61 -4.83 -14.79
N LEU A 43 1.66 -4.75 -13.47
CA LEU A 43 0.97 -3.70 -12.73
C LEU A 43 1.73 -2.38 -12.88
N THR A 44 1.02 -1.35 -13.34
CA THR A 44 1.55 -0.01 -13.59
C THR A 44 1.03 1.01 -12.61
N GLN A 45 -0.10 0.75 -11.95
CA GLN A 45 -0.68 1.65 -10.95
C GLN A 45 -1.16 0.89 -9.72
N ILE A 46 -0.81 1.41 -8.55
CA ILE A 46 -1.33 0.97 -7.26
C ILE A 46 -1.95 2.16 -6.53
N GLU A 47 -3.14 1.96 -5.99
CA GLU A 47 -3.79 2.85 -5.04
C GLU A 47 -4.05 2.09 -3.74
N ILE A 48 -3.54 2.60 -2.62
CA ILE A 48 -3.62 1.95 -1.30
C ILE A 48 -4.38 2.86 -0.35
N PHE A 49 -5.36 2.30 0.34
CA PHE A 49 -6.08 2.96 1.43
C PHE A 49 -5.72 2.30 2.76
N PHE A 50 -4.90 2.99 3.55
CA PHE A 50 -4.64 2.67 4.94
C PHE A 50 -5.70 3.37 5.80
N SER A 51 -6.72 2.61 6.19
CA SER A 51 -7.73 3.06 7.16
C SER A 51 -7.43 2.50 8.55
N ASN A 52 -7.54 3.33 9.57
CA ASN A 52 -7.53 2.89 10.96
C ASN A 52 -8.87 2.20 11.27
N PHE A 53 -8.83 1.15 12.08
CA PHE A 53 -10.05 0.47 12.52
C PHE A 53 -10.10 0.41 14.04
N LYS A 54 -11.15 1.01 14.62
CA LYS A 54 -11.39 1.05 16.07
C LYS A 54 -10.18 1.55 16.88
N GLY A 55 -9.56 2.65 16.45
CA GLY A 55 -8.43 3.22 17.17
C GLY A 55 -7.09 2.47 16.99
N ARG A 56 -7.01 1.44 16.13
CA ARG A 56 -5.78 0.69 15.87
C ARG A 56 -5.25 0.91 14.47
N SER A 57 -3.94 1.10 14.41
CA SER A 57 -3.18 1.24 13.17
C SER A 57 -2.72 -0.13 12.65
N TRP A 58 -2.54 -0.25 11.33
CA TRP A 58 -1.88 -1.43 10.77
C TRP A 58 -0.36 -1.28 10.90
N ARG A 59 0.18 -1.82 12.00
CA ARG A 59 1.60 -1.70 12.37
C ARG A 59 2.58 -2.09 11.25
N ASP A 60 2.30 -3.16 10.51
CA ASP A 60 3.17 -3.71 9.46
C ASP A 60 2.80 -3.24 8.04
N LYS A 61 1.95 -2.21 7.90
CA LYS A 61 1.50 -1.71 6.59
C LYS A 61 2.63 -1.33 5.65
N TRP A 62 3.70 -0.76 6.21
CA TRP A 62 4.86 -0.32 5.43
C TRP A 62 5.71 -1.48 4.94
N ILE A 63 5.88 -2.52 5.77
CA ILE A 63 6.57 -3.75 5.38
C ILE A 63 5.81 -4.43 4.25
N TRP A 64 4.49 -4.54 4.37
CA TRP A 64 3.65 -5.09 3.31
C TRP A 64 3.70 -4.26 2.02
N MET A 65 3.69 -2.93 2.13
CA MET A 65 3.83 -2.04 0.98
C MET A 65 5.18 -2.26 0.27
N LEU A 66 6.29 -2.38 1.01
CA LEU A 66 7.59 -2.68 0.43
C LEU A 66 7.59 -4.00 -0.34
N GLN A 67 6.95 -5.04 0.18
CA GLN A 67 6.77 -6.31 -0.53
C GLN A 67 5.95 -6.12 -1.82
N MET A 68 4.81 -5.43 -1.76
CA MET A 68 4.01 -5.09 -2.95
C MET A 68 4.84 -4.40 -4.05
N LEU A 69 5.70 -3.47 -3.67
CA LEU A 69 6.57 -2.76 -4.60
C LEU A 69 7.63 -3.67 -5.21
N GLN A 70 8.23 -4.57 -4.42
CA GLN A 70 9.21 -5.56 -4.92
C GLN A 70 8.59 -6.51 -5.95
N HIS A 71 7.33 -6.88 -5.77
CA HIS A 71 6.60 -7.79 -6.66
C HIS A 71 5.95 -7.07 -7.86
N SER A 72 6.15 -5.76 -8.02
CA SER A 72 5.52 -4.94 -9.07
C SER A 72 6.55 -4.18 -9.91
N PRO A 73 7.44 -4.86 -10.65
CA PRO A 73 8.60 -4.22 -11.27
C PRO A 73 8.25 -3.12 -12.30
N LYS A 74 7.05 -3.15 -12.90
CA LYS A 74 6.58 -2.17 -13.89
C LYS A 74 5.75 -1.03 -13.32
N LEU A 75 5.69 -0.89 -11.99
CA LEU A 75 4.88 0.12 -11.33
C LEU A 75 5.36 1.54 -11.69
N GLN A 76 4.43 2.38 -12.16
CA GLN A 76 4.67 3.76 -12.56
C GLN A 76 3.96 4.75 -11.64
N ASP A 77 2.79 4.40 -11.13
CA ASP A 77 1.95 5.30 -10.33
C ASP A 77 1.63 4.68 -8.96
N LEU A 78 2.03 5.36 -7.90
CA LEU A 78 1.74 4.96 -6.52
C LEU A 78 0.90 6.04 -5.84
N ILE A 79 -0.27 5.67 -5.34
CA ILE A 79 -1.18 6.54 -4.59
C ILE A 79 -1.42 5.93 -3.22
N ILE A 80 -1.13 6.68 -2.16
CA ILE A 80 -1.29 6.26 -0.78
C ILE A 80 -2.27 7.22 -0.10
N HIS A 81 -3.36 6.67 0.39
CA HIS A 81 -4.32 7.32 1.27
C HIS A 81 -4.07 6.85 2.70
N GLN A 82 -3.84 7.79 3.61
CA GLN A 82 -3.69 7.46 5.03
C GLN A 82 -4.68 8.29 5.83
N GLU A 83 -5.72 7.64 6.33
CA GLU A 83 -6.65 8.25 7.27
C GLU A 83 -5.95 8.36 8.63
N MET A 84 -5.66 9.59 9.08
CA MET A 84 -5.24 9.84 10.46
C MET A 84 -6.47 10.16 11.32
N GLU A 85 -6.64 9.40 12.40
CA GLU A 85 -7.59 9.74 13.46
C GLU A 85 -6.82 10.45 14.57
N ASP A 86 -7.39 11.55 15.09
CA ASP A 86 -6.73 12.37 16.10
C ASP A 86 -6.42 11.54 17.36
N GLY A 87 -5.15 11.55 17.79
CA GLY A 87 -4.70 10.86 19.01
C GLY A 87 -4.19 9.42 18.82
N ILE A 88 -4.23 8.85 17.62
CA ILE A 88 -3.57 7.55 17.35
C ILE A 88 -2.12 7.79 16.95
N CYS A 89 -1.21 7.63 17.92
CA CYS A 89 0.24 7.66 17.71
C CYS A 89 0.82 6.28 18.07
N GLU A 90 0.29 5.21 17.48
CA GLU A 90 0.98 3.93 17.56
C GLU A 90 2.24 4.01 16.69
N GLU A 91 3.37 3.54 17.22
CA GLU A 91 4.61 3.42 16.45
C GLU A 91 4.41 2.40 15.33
N ASP A 92 4.35 2.90 14.09
CA ASP A 92 4.40 2.07 12.91
C ASP A 92 5.73 1.29 12.89
N ASN A 93 5.71 0.02 12.46
CA ASN A 93 6.92 -0.77 12.22
C ASN A 93 7.56 -0.35 10.90
N TRP A 94 8.06 0.89 10.83
CA TRP A 94 8.93 1.29 9.73
C TRP A 94 10.32 0.67 9.93
N LEU A 95 10.73 -0.15 8.97
CA LEU A 95 12.09 -0.65 8.86
C LEU A 95 12.69 -0.07 7.58
N ASP A 96 13.87 0.53 7.70
CA ASP A 96 14.58 1.03 6.53
C ASP A 96 14.91 -0.13 5.59
N PRO A 97 14.42 -0.13 4.34
CA PRO A 97 14.65 -1.24 3.43
C PRO A 97 16.13 -1.32 3.04
N GLN A 98 16.73 -2.51 3.19
CA GLN A 98 18.12 -2.73 2.75
C GLN A 98 18.30 -2.64 1.23
N VAL A 99 17.22 -2.91 0.47
CA VAL A 99 17.21 -2.84 -0.98
C VAL A 99 15.99 -2.04 -1.39
N VAL A 100 16.22 -0.96 -2.15
CA VAL A 100 15.15 -0.17 -2.75
C VAL A 100 14.47 -1.01 -3.83
N PRO A 101 13.12 -1.16 -3.81
CA PRO A 101 12.40 -1.83 -4.88
C PRO A 101 12.73 -1.26 -6.26
N GLU A 102 12.96 -2.13 -7.23
CA GLU A 102 13.39 -1.72 -8.59
C GLU A 102 12.42 -0.72 -9.22
N CYS A 103 11.11 -0.93 -9.04
CA CYS A 103 10.09 -0.06 -9.61
C CYS A 103 10.21 1.39 -9.09
N LEU A 104 10.56 1.59 -7.82
CA LEU A 104 10.78 2.93 -7.25
C LEU A 104 12.00 3.63 -7.87
N SER A 105 13.01 2.85 -8.23
CA SER A 105 14.28 3.38 -8.74
C SER A 105 14.25 3.67 -10.25
N SER A 106 13.51 2.85 -11.03
CA SER A 106 13.61 2.87 -12.49
C SER A 106 12.30 3.15 -13.24
N GLN A 107 11.14 2.87 -12.65
CA GLN A 107 9.85 2.92 -13.35
C GLN A 107 8.89 3.97 -12.80
N LEU A 108 8.99 4.31 -11.51
CA LEU A 108 8.04 5.18 -10.83
C LEU A 108 8.09 6.60 -11.44
N ARG A 109 6.93 7.07 -11.86
CA ARG A 109 6.71 8.39 -12.46
C ARG A 109 5.96 9.30 -11.51
N THR A 110 4.97 8.75 -10.80
CA THR A 110 4.16 9.51 -9.86
C THR A 110 4.06 8.81 -8.52
N CYS A 111 4.14 9.62 -7.46
CA CYS A 111 3.91 9.20 -6.08
C CYS A 111 3.04 10.26 -5.42
N MET A 112 1.86 9.88 -4.95
CA MET A 112 0.91 10.80 -4.32
C MET A 112 0.53 10.30 -2.93
N PHE A 113 0.73 11.16 -1.94
CA PHE A 113 0.19 10.98 -0.60
C PHE A 113 -1.07 11.84 -0.45
N ARG A 114 -2.15 11.23 0.01
CA ARG A 114 -3.45 11.88 0.22
C ARG A 114 -3.90 11.68 1.66
N ASP A 115 -4.72 12.63 2.12
CA ASP A 115 -5.35 12.61 3.45
C ASP A 115 -4.36 12.64 4.64
N TRP A 116 -3.07 12.88 4.35
CA TRP A 116 -2.03 13.06 5.35
C TRP A 116 -2.22 14.38 6.09
N ARG A 117 -2.51 14.29 7.38
CA ARG A 117 -2.48 15.44 8.30
C ARG A 117 -1.11 15.45 8.96
N GLY A 118 -0.24 16.39 8.56
CA GLY A 118 1.06 16.55 9.19
C GLY A 118 0.93 16.72 10.71
N ARG A 119 1.94 16.26 11.46
CA ARG A 119 2.00 16.45 12.91
C ARG A 119 2.06 17.97 13.18
N GLN A 120 1.02 18.55 13.77
CA GLN A 120 1.15 19.89 14.35
C GLN A 120 2.09 19.77 15.54
N VAL A 121 3.31 20.30 15.40
CA VAL A 121 4.20 20.48 16.56
C VAL A 121 3.49 21.51 17.46
N PRO A 122 3.24 21.21 18.74
CA PRO A 122 2.68 22.22 19.63
C PRO A 122 3.63 23.42 19.65
N ASN A 123 3.10 24.63 19.45
CA ASN A 123 3.89 25.85 19.65
C ASN A 123 4.42 25.85 21.10
N PRO A 124 5.69 26.22 21.32
CA PRO A 124 6.30 26.27 22.64
C PRO A 124 5.59 27.24 23.59
#